data_AF-A0A0X3S5R2-F1
#
_entry.id   AF-A0A0X3S5R2-F1
#
_cell.length_a   1.000
_cell.length_b   1.000
_cell.length_c   1.000
_cell.angle_alpha   90.00
_cell.angle_beta   90.00
_cell.angle_gamma   90.00
#
_symmetry.space_group_name_H-M   'P 1'
#
loop_
_entity.id
_entity.type
_entity.pdbx_description
1 polymer ?
#
loop_
_entity_poly.entity_id
_entity_poly.type
_entity_poly.pdbx_seq_one_letter_code
_entity_poly.pdbx_strand_id
1 'polypeptide(L)' 'MRRPGRLRSLRRSHSEGGSLWENAGLASFLEALAGWIDDADGWYTNSGLEMPPGGDWKFFARALQAATVYE' A
#
# COMPACT_ATOMS: atom_id res chain seq x y z
N MET A 1 -13.99 -2.34 -17.98
CA MET A 1 -13.84 -0.95 -17.48
C MET A 1 -12.53 -0.86 -16.68
N ARG A 2 -11.46 -0.29 -17.26
CA ARG A 2 -10.13 -0.22 -16.63
C ARG A 2 -10.12 1.00 -15.70
N ARG A 3 -10.24 0.80 -14.37
CA ARG A 3 -10.22 1.91 -13.41
C ARG A 3 -8.89 2.68 -13.56
N PRO A 4 -8.88 3.99 -13.86
CA PRO A 4 -7.65 4.76 -13.97
C PRO A 4 -6.89 4.73 -12.63
N GLY A 5 -5.57 4.56 -12.73
CA GLY A 5 -4.72 3.86 -11.77
C GLY A 5 -4.53 4.54 -10.41
N ARG A 6 -4.75 3.77 -9.34
CA ARG A 6 -4.56 4.15 -7.94
C ARG A 6 -3.24 4.88 -7.67
N LEU A 7 -2.17 4.53 -8.39
CA LEU A 7 -0.88 5.20 -8.28
C LEU A 7 -0.96 6.71 -8.60
N ARG A 8 -1.78 7.12 -9.57
CA ARG A 8 -1.97 8.55 -9.87
C ARG A 8 -2.72 9.28 -8.77
N SER A 9 -3.69 8.62 -8.14
CA SER A 9 -4.41 9.16 -6.97
C SER A 9 -3.49 9.25 -5.76
N LEU A 10 -2.68 8.22 -5.53
CA LEU A 10 -1.70 8.18 -4.44
C LEU A 10 -0.67 9.31 -4.59
N ARG A 11 -0.11 9.48 -5.79
CA ARG A 11 0.79 10.60 -6.12
C ARG A 11 0.15 11.96 -5.86
N ARG A 12 -1.12 12.12 -6.26
CA ARG A 12 -1.86 13.37 -6.03
C ARG A 12 -2.02 13.65 -4.54
N SER A 13 -2.43 12.65 -3.76
CA SER A 13 -2.57 12.78 -2.30
C SER A 13 -1.24 13.18 -1.64
N HIS A 14 -0.13 12.59 -2.05
CA HIS A 14 1.20 12.97 -1.54
C HIS A 14 1.57 14.41 -1.94
N SER A 15 1.26 14.83 -3.17
CA SER A 15 1.54 16.20 -3.62
C SER A 15 0.67 17.26 -2.93
N GLU A 16 -0.58 16.93 -2.59
CA GLU A 16 -1.56 17.86 -2.00
C GLU A 16 -1.50 17.88 -0.46
N GLY A 17 -0.98 16.84 0.18
CA GLY A 17 -1.00 16.69 1.64
C GLY A 17 -0.01 15.68 2.21
N GLY A 18 1.12 15.45 1.55
CA GLY A 18 2.11 14.42 1.94
C GLY A 18 2.71 14.61 3.34
N SER A 19 2.65 15.80 3.93
CA SER A 19 3.05 16.02 5.33
C SER A 19 2.14 15.34 6.35
N LEU A 20 0.95 14.87 5.92
CA LEU A 20 0.02 14.09 6.75
C LEU A 20 0.26 12.58 6.66
N TRP A 21 1.14 12.13 5.78
CA TRP A 21 1.53 10.72 5.73
C TRP A 21 2.55 10.46 6.83
N GLU A 22 2.35 9.35 7.55
CA GLU A 22 3.34 8.86 8.50
C GLU A 22 4.68 8.58 7.79
N ASN A 23 4.61 8.07 6.56
CA ASN A 23 5.76 7.79 5.71
C ASN A 23 5.88 8.74 4.50
N ALA A 24 6.05 10.03 4.77
CA ALA A 24 6.13 11.06 3.72
C ALA A 24 7.41 10.99 2.87
N GLY A 25 8.50 10.42 3.40
CA GLY A 25 9.79 10.29 2.72
C GLY A 25 9.92 8.98 1.95
N LEU A 26 10.71 8.97 0.88
CA LEU A 26 10.89 7.76 0.05
C LEU A 26 11.46 6.58 0.85
N ALA A 27 12.42 6.83 1.74
CA ALA A 27 13.05 5.78 2.55
C ALA A 27 12.03 5.10 3.48
N SER A 28 11.33 5.88 4.31
CA SER A 28 10.32 5.34 5.23
C SER A 28 9.14 4.72 4.50
N PHE A 29 8.74 5.27 3.34
CA PHE A 29 7.68 4.66 2.52
C PHE A 29 8.08 3.28 1.99
N LEU A 30 9.32 3.10 1.54
CA LEU A 30 9.79 1.80 1.05
C LEU A 30 9.97 0.79 2.18
N GLU A 31 10.39 1.24 3.36
CA GLU A 31 10.49 0.42 4.58
C GLU A 31 9.11 -0.08 5.01
N ALA A 32 8.15 0.82 5.16
CA ALA A 32 6.76 0.50 5.47
C ALA A 32 6.10 -0.40 4.42
N LEU A 33 6.42 -0.19 3.14
CA LEU A 33 5.94 -1.05 2.05
C LEU A 33 6.50 -2.47 2.17
N ALA A 34 7.78 -2.62 2.49
CA ALA A 34 8.40 -3.93 2.68
C ALA A 34 7.81 -4.64 3.90
N GLY A 35 7.70 -3.96 5.05
CA GLY A 35 7.09 -4.51 6.26
C GLY A 35 5.66 -4.98 6.04
N TRP A 36 4.82 -4.17 5.37
CA TRP A 36 3.46 -4.61 5.06
C TRP A 36 3.41 -5.83 4.14
N ILE A 37 4.30 -5.93 3.15
CA ILE A 37 4.35 -7.09 2.24
C ILE A 37 4.74 -8.35 3.00
N ASP A 38 5.70 -8.26 3.91
CA ASP A 38 6.17 -9.38 4.73
C ASP A 38 5.11 -9.85 5.74
N ASP A 39 4.22 -8.95 6.19
CA ASP A 39 3.12 -9.24 7.13
C ASP A 39 1.77 -9.51 6.45
N ALA A 40 1.71 -9.46 5.11
CA ALA A 40 0.45 -9.41 4.38
C ALA A 40 -0.40 -10.68 4.57
N ASP A 41 0.22 -11.86 4.61
CA ASP A 41 -0.44 -13.14 4.87
C ASP A 41 -1.18 -13.15 6.21
N GLY A 42 -0.63 -12.51 7.25
CA GLY A 42 -1.31 -12.28 8.53
C GLY A 42 -2.52 -11.37 8.38
N TRP A 43 -2.40 -10.26 7.66
CA TRP A 43 -3.52 -9.34 7.41
C TRP A 43 -4.67 -10.00 6.64
N TYR A 44 -4.36 -10.78 5.60
CA TYR A 44 -5.34 -11.50 4.79
C TYR A 44 -6.07 -12.55 5.64
N THR A 45 -5.32 -13.33 6.42
CA THR A 45 -5.88 -14.34 7.34
C THR A 45 -6.84 -13.68 8.35
N ASN A 46 -6.40 -12.60 9.00
CA ASN A 46 -7.21 -11.88 9.99
C ASN A 46 -8.44 -11.19 9.38
N SER A 47 -8.37 -10.82 8.09
CA SER A 47 -9.47 -10.18 7.36
C SER A 47 -10.46 -11.19 6.77
N GLY A 48 -10.25 -12.49 6.93
CA GLY A 48 -11.05 -13.54 6.30
C GLY A 48 -10.96 -13.53 4.77
N LEU A 49 -9.85 -13.01 4.22
CA LEU A 49 -9.60 -12.91 2.79
C LEU A 49 -8.56 -13.95 2.37
N GLU A 50 -8.78 -14.60 1.23
CA GLU A 50 -7.74 -15.43 0.63
C GLU A 50 -6.68 -14.56 -0.06
N MET A 51 -5.41 -14.87 0.22
CA MET A 51 -4.29 -14.22 -0.45
C MET A 51 -4.23 -14.67 -1.91
N PRO A 52 -4.21 -13.75 -2.89
CA PRO A 52 -4.15 -14.14 -4.29
C PRO A 52 -2.81 -14.84 -4.60
N PRO A 53 -2.81 -15.98 -5.30
CA PRO A 53 -1.59 -16.72 -5.60
C PRO A 53 -0.65 -15.87 -6.46
N GLY A 54 0.58 -15.67 -5.97
CA GLY A 54 1.62 -14.90 -6.67
C GLY A 54 1.49 -13.38 -6.57
N GLY A 55 0.54 -12.85 -5.79
CA GLY A 55 0.31 -11.41 -5.66
C GLY A 55 -0.28 -10.78 -6.93
N ASP A 56 -1.55 -10.42 -6.92
CA ASP A 56 -2.17 -9.75 -8.07
C ASP A 56 -1.95 -8.22 -8.02
N TRP A 57 -2.31 -7.52 -9.10
CA TRP A 57 -2.25 -6.06 -9.10
C TRP A 57 -3.13 -5.39 -8.03
N LYS A 58 -4.11 -6.09 -7.45
CA LYS A 58 -4.89 -5.57 -6.32
C LYS A 58 -4.11 -5.67 -5.02
N PHE A 59 -3.34 -6.73 -4.81
CA PHE A 59 -2.39 -6.88 -3.72
C PHE A 59 -1.39 -5.73 -3.72
N PHE A 60 -0.71 -5.50 -4.85
CA PHE A 60 0.26 -4.41 -4.96
C PHE A 60 -0.37 -3.03 -4.71
N ALA A 61 -1.59 -2.82 -5.20
CA ALA A 61 -2.33 -1.59 -4.98
C ALA A 61 -2.85 -1.41 -3.54
N ARG A 62 -2.90 -2.47 -2.72
CA ARG A 62 -3.15 -2.38 -1.27
C ARG A 62 -1.85 -2.08 -0.53
N ALA A 63 -0.77 -2.77 -0.88
CA ALA A 63 0.55 -2.54 -0.31
C ALA A 63 0.97 -1.06 -0.42
N LEU A 64 0.82 -0.48 -1.62
CA LEU A 64 1.09 0.95 -1.85
C LEU A 64 0.25 1.90 -0.98
N GLN A 65 -0.95 1.48 -0.56
CA GLN A 65 -1.81 2.30 0.28
C GLN A 65 -1.48 2.10 1.76
N ALA A 66 -1.21 0.87 2.19
CA ALA A 66 -0.80 0.57 3.56
C ALA A 66 0.51 1.27 3.92
N ALA A 67 1.48 1.30 3.00
CA ALA A 67 2.76 1.98 3.19
C ALA A 67 2.65 3.47 3.52
N THR A 68 1.50 4.12 3.29
CA THR A 68 1.28 5.52 3.68
C THR A 68 1.04 5.73 5.18
N VAL A 69 0.73 4.66 5.91
CA VAL A 69 0.25 4.66 7.31
C VAL A 69 0.74 3.46 8.14
N TYR A 70 1.73 2.71 7.65
CA TYR A 70 2.29 1.55 8.36
C TYR A 70 3.58 1.99 9.06
N GLU A 71 3.67 1.81 10.38
CA GLU A 71 4.84 2.20 11.19
C GLU A 71 6.05 1.28 10.97
#